data_AF-A0A844CUV7-F1
#
_entry.id   AF-A0A844CUV7-F1
#
_cell.length_a   1.000
_cell.length_b   1.000
_cell.length_c   1.000
_cell.angle_alpha   90.00
_cell.angle_beta   90.00
_cell.angle_gamma   90.00
#
_symmetry.space_group_name_H-M   'P 1'
#
loop_
_entity.id
_entity.type
_entity.pdbx_description
1 polymer ?
#
loop_
_entity_poly.entity_id
_entity_poly.type
_entity_poly.pdbx_seq_one_letter_code
_entity_poly.pdbx_strand_id
1 'polypeptide(L)' 'MMVKFYYPDGDWCYRAIQTVHAVFHDKDGKLIARAEKGDLSGYYEFEITEFELIGPGERHR' A
#
# COMPACT_ATOMS: atom_id res chain seq x y z
N MET A 1 -2.25 -9.25 9.36
CA MET A 1 -1.23 -8.20 9.11
C MET A 1 -1.82 -7.24 8.10
N MET A 2 -1.64 -5.95 8.32
CA MET A 2 -2.09 -4.89 7.42
C MET A 2 -0.88 -4.13 6.90
N VAL A 3 -1.04 -3.47 5.77
CA VAL A 3 -0.06 -2.52 5.25
C VAL A 3 -0.68 -1.14 5.38
N LYS A 4 0.02 -0.22 6.04
CA LYS A 4 -0.31 1.20 6.02
C LYS A 4 0.50 1.84 4.91
N PHE A 5 -0.17 2.47 3.96
CA PHE A 5 0.47 3.23 2.89
C PHE A 5 0.33 4.71 3.18
N TYR A 6 1.41 5.45 2.96
CA TYR A 6 1.42 6.90 3.05
C TYR A 6 1.49 7.48 1.65
N TYR A 7 0.62 8.44 1.36
CA TYR A 7 0.48 9.08 0.07
C TYR A 7 1.31 10.37 0.00
N PRO A 8 1.67 10.85 -1.22
CA PRO A 8 2.42 12.10 -1.38
C PRO A 8 1.72 13.35 -0.84
N ASP A 9 0.39 13.33 -0.70
CA ASP A 9 -0.42 14.42 -0.14
C ASP A 9 -0.46 14.43 1.39
N GLY A 10 0.16 13.44 2.05
CA GLY A 10 0.20 13.30 3.49
C GLY A 10 -0.95 12.50 4.09
N ASP A 11 -1.91 12.02 3.28
CA ASP A 11 -2.94 11.08 3.73
C ASP A 11 -2.39 9.64 3.79
N TRP A 12 -3.16 8.74 4.37
CA TRP A 12 -2.79 7.33 4.45
C TRP A 12 -3.99 6.41 4.26
N CYS A 13 -3.73 5.18 3.83
CA CYS A 13 -4.72 4.12 3.86
C CYS A 13 -4.19 2.84 4.49
N TYR A 14 -5.10 2.00 4.95
CA TYR A 14 -4.81 0.62 5.32
C TYR A 14 -5.30 -0.33 4.24
N ARG A 15 -4.50 -1.37 3.98
CA ARG A 15 -4.85 -2.51 3.14
C ARG A 15 -4.54 -3.80 3.88
N ALA A 16 -5.35 -4.83 3.65
CA ALA A 16 -4.99 -6.15 4.15
C ALA A 16 -3.82 -6.68 3.31
N ILE A 17 -2.84 -7.31 3.96
CA ILE A 17 -1.60 -7.67 3.25
C ILE A 17 -1.84 -8.59 2.05
N GLN A 18 -2.82 -9.49 2.15
CA GLN A 18 -3.15 -10.42 1.06
C GLN A 18 -3.72 -9.74 -0.19
N THR A 19 -4.16 -8.48 -0.10
CA THR A 19 -4.62 -7.71 -1.26
C THR A 19 -3.50 -6.85 -1.86
N VAL A 20 -2.30 -6.86 -1.28
CA VAL A 20 -1.12 -6.13 -1.79
C VAL A 20 -0.29 -7.09 -2.62
N HIS A 21 -0.13 -6.78 -3.90
CA HIS A 21 0.60 -7.63 -4.84
C HIS A 21 2.09 -7.28 -4.86
N ALA A 22 2.44 -5.99 -4.94
CA ALA A 22 3.84 -5.57 -5.00
C ALA A 22 4.04 -4.12 -4.53
N VAL A 23 5.26 -3.82 -4.07
CA VAL A 23 5.78 -2.47 -3.88
C VAL A 23 7.10 -2.38 -4.64
N PHE A 24 7.24 -1.41 -5.54
CA PHE A 24 8.42 -1.29 -6.42
C PHE A 24 8.64 0.16 -6.86
N HIS A 25 9.84 0.46 -7.36
CA HIS A 25 10.11 1.74 -8.00
C HIS A 25 9.77 1.67 -9.49
N ASP A 26 9.06 2.67 -10.01
CA ASP A 26 8.82 2.78 -11.44
C ASP A 26 10.03 3.35 -12.21
N LYS A 27 9.87 3.54 -13.52
CA LYS A 27 10.90 4.08 -14.41
C LYS A 27 11.31 5.53 -14.07
N ASP A 28 10.46 6.27 -13.38
CA ASP A 28 10.67 7.65 -12.98
C ASP A 28 11.21 7.75 -11.54
N GLY A 29 11.47 6.61 -10.90
CA GLY A 29 12.01 6.49 -9.54
C GLY A 29 10.97 6.70 -8.45
N LYS A 30 9.67 6.70 -8.78
CA LYS A 30 8.58 6.82 -7.80
C LYS A 30 8.31 5.49 -7.13
N LEU A 31 8.00 5.51 -5.83
CA LEU A 31 7.60 4.32 -5.10
C LEU A 31 6.11 4.03 -5.36
N ILE A 32 5.83 2.88 -5.95
CA ILE A 32 4.49 2.47 -6.38
C ILE A 32 4.06 1.25 -5.56
N ALA A 33 2.81 1.27 -5.09
CA ALA A 33 2.12 0.10 -4.55
C ALA A 33 1.09 -0.42 -5.56
N ARG A 34 1.05 -1.74 -5.73
CA ARG A 34 0.06 -2.45 -6.54
C ARG A 34 -0.84 -3.26 -5.62
N ALA A 35 -2.15 -3.02 -5.69
CA ALA A 35 -3.15 -3.71 -4.87
C ALA A 35 -4.32 -4.23 -5.70
N GLU A 36 -4.99 -5.27 -5.20
CA GLU A 36 -6.20 -5.83 -5.80
C GLU A 36 -7.39 -4.88 -5.61
N LYS A 37 -8.23 -4.77 -6.63
CA LYS A 37 -9.48 -4.02 -6.58
C LYS A 37 -10.51 -4.76 -5.74
N GLY A 38 -11.40 -4.01 -5.07
CA GLY A 38 -12.44 -4.60 -4.21
C GLY A 38 -13.48 -5.45 -4.95
N ASP A 39 -13.57 -5.32 -6.27
CA ASP A 39 -14.44 -6.12 -7.14
C ASP A 39 -13.74 -7.35 -7.75
N LEU A 40 -12.49 -7.62 -7.36
CA LEU A 40 -11.65 -8.71 -7.86
C LEU A 40 -11.41 -8.67 -9.38
N SER A 41 -11.65 -7.53 -10.04
CA SER A 41 -11.46 -7.37 -11.49
C SER A 41 -9.98 -7.24 -11.91
N GLY A 42 -9.06 -7.23 -10.94
CA GLY A 42 -7.62 -7.16 -11.17
C GLY A 42 -6.93 -6.21 -10.20
N TYR A 43 -5.81 -5.65 -10.64
CA TYR A 43 -4.96 -4.79 -9.81
C TYR A 43 -5.04 -3.32 -10.24
N TYR A 44 -4.72 -2.42 -9.32
CA TYR A 44 -4.45 -1.02 -9.60
C TYR A 44 -3.14 -0.60 -8.91
N GLU A 45 -2.53 0.44 -9.47
CA GLU A 45 -1.26 0.99 -8.99
C GLU A 45 -1.48 2.41 -8.50
N PHE A 46 -0.77 2.79 -7.45
CA PHE A 46 -0.81 4.12 -6.89
C PHE A 46 0.55 4.49 -6.29
N GLU A 47 0.87 5.78 -6.37
CA GLU A 47 2.10 6.34 -5.80
C GLU A 47 1.99 6.41 -4.28
N ILE A 48 3.06 6.02 -3.60
CA ILE A 48 3.24 6.11 -2.15
C ILE A 48 4.58 6.77 -1.86
N THR A 49 4.73 7.32 -0.66
CA THR A 49 6.03 7.81 -0.16
C THR A 49 6.72 6.78 0.72
N GLU A 50 5.94 6.02 1.49
CA GLU A 50 6.42 5.01 2.43
C GLU A 50 5.30 4.00 2.78
N PHE A 51 5.67 2.89 3.43
CA PHE A 51 4.72 1.92 3.95
C PHE A 51 5.20 1.27 5.25
N GLU A 52 4.23 0.83 6.06
CA GLU A 52 4.47 0.10 7.31
C GLU A 52 3.71 -1.23 7.31
N LEU A 53 4.35 -2.28 7.82
CA LEU A 53 3.68 -3.54 8.13
C LEU A 53 3.14 -3.47 9.56
N ILE A 54 1.83 -3.65 9.68
CA ILE A 54 1.06 -3.53 10.92
C ILE A 54 0.71 -4.94 11.42
N GLY A 55 1.28 -5.34 12.55
CA GLY A 55 1.01 -6.61 13.20
C GLY A 55 -0.39 -6.65 13.83
N PRO A 56 -0.94 -7.87 14.04
CA PRO A 56 -2.22 -8.02 14.73
C PRO A 56 -2.10 -7.56 16.19
N GLY A 57 -3.02 -6.69 16.63
CA GLY A 57 -3.07 -6.22 18.02
C GLY A 57 -2.04 -5.15 18.38
N GLU A 58 -1.28 -4.63 17.41
CA GLU A 58 -0.28 -3.58 17.64
C GLU A 58 -0.91 -2.18 17.57
N ARG A 59 -0.53 -1.30 18.50
CA ARG A 59 -0.87 0.12 18.45
C ARG A 59 0.27 0.89 17.80
N HIS A 60 0.10 1.28 16.55
CA HIS A 60 1.00 2.21 15.87
C HIS A 60 0.59 3.65 16.22
N ARG A 61 1.56 4.45 16.68
CA ARG A 61 1.37 5.84 17.11
C ARG A 61 1.85 6.79 16.03
#